data_AF-A0AAN6I9K5-F1
#
_entry.id   AF-A0AAN6I9K5-F1
#
_cell.length_a   1.000
_cell.length_b   1.000
_cell.length_c   1.000
_cell.angle_alpha   90.00
_cell.angle_beta   90.00
_cell.angle_gamma   90.00
#
_symmetry.space_group_name_H-M   'P 1'
#
loop_
_entity.id
_entity.type
_entity.pdbx_description
1 polymer ?
#
loop_
_entity_poly.entity_id
_entity_poly.type
_entity_poly.pdbx_seq_one_letter_code
_entity_poly.pdbx_strand_id
1 'polypeptide(L)'
;MASQFGISPGPLAGTLGIGFSAIFVGANLAITYITVPVLLLPSRSSPLPPPANAANEESPTSTHSKKPASKPSHLAQQWAAMYSLGSKGGPVAAILASGCYIYTARTLVYAASVQRRLLYTAAALSVAIVPFTFGVMKRTNDELHRRAHAADQGEHADAKVDAKKDSVESYATPELMRWWSMLNILRATLHVGAIGCAMRAMNL
;
A
#
# COMPACT_ATOMS: atom_id res chain seq x y z
N MET A 1 46.65 20.56 -14.27
CA MET A 1 46.03 19.33 -13.75
C MET A 1 44.70 19.70 -13.10
N ALA A 2 43.61 19.64 -13.85
CA ALA A 2 42.26 19.74 -13.31
C ALA A 2 41.66 18.33 -13.37
N SER A 3 41.47 17.70 -12.21
CA SER A 3 40.83 16.39 -12.12
C SER A 3 39.37 16.54 -12.53
N GLN A 4 39.00 15.96 -13.68
CA GLN A 4 37.60 15.77 -14.02
C GLN A 4 37.01 14.76 -13.03
N PHE A 5 36.40 15.25 -11.94
CA PHE A 5 35.41 14.49 -11.18
C PHE A 5 34.13 14.41 -12.02
N GLY A 6 34.19 13.72 -13.16
CA GLY A 6 33.03 13.42 -13.97
C GLY A 6 32.21 12.36 -13.26
N ILE A 7 31.14 12.75 -12.58
CA ILE A 7 30.12 11.80 -12.10
C ILE A 7 29.60 11.07 -13.35
N SER A 8 29.90 9.79 -13.48
CA SER A 8 29.33 8.99 -14.57
C SER A 8 27.80 8.99 -14.44
N PRO A 9 27.05 9.24 -15.53
CA PRO A 9 25.59 9.39 -15.47
C PRO A 9 24.87 8.10 -15.06
N GLY A 10 25.48 6.92 -15.27
CA GLY A 10 24.90 5.62 -14.92
C GLY A 10 24.71 5.40 -13.42
N PRO A 11 25.76 5.49 -12.58
CA PRO A 11 25.65 5.39 -11.14
C PRO A 11 24.67 6.40 -10.52
N LEU A 12 24.64 7.64 -11.04
CA LEU A 12 23.70 8.67 -10.59
C LEU A 12 22.24 8.28 -10.86
N ALA A 13 21.95 7.73 -12.04
CA ALA A 13 20.60 7.24 -12.33
C ALA A 13 20.23 6.05 -11.42
N GLY A 14 21.19 5.20 -11.06
CA GLY A 14 20.95 4.03 -10.20
C GLY A 14 20.55 4.46 -8.77
N THR A 15 21.25 5.46 -8.23
CA THR A 15 20.92 6.03 -6.92
C THR A 15 19.58 6.77 -6.94
N LEU A 16 19.26 7.49 -8.01
CA LEU A 16 17.94 8.09 -8.18
C LEU A 16 16.82 7.03 -8.22
N GLY A 17 17.04 5.91 -8.92
CA GLY A 17 16.10 4.79 -8.95
C GLY A 17 15.84 4.20 -7.55
N ILE A 18 16.89 4.06 -6.73
CA ILE A 18 16.76 3.68 -5.32
C ILE A 18 15.95 4.71 -4.54
N GLY A 19 16.20 6.01 -4.75
CA GLY A 19 15.44 7.08 -4.13
C GLY A 19 13.93 6.98 -4.42
N PHE A 20 13.55 6.82 -5.69
CA PHE A 20 12.14 6.64 -6.07
C PHE A 20 11.51 5.38 -5.46
N SER A 21 12.25 4.26 -5.46
CA SER A 21 11.77 3.03 -4.80
C SER A 21 11.63 3.19 -3.28
N ALA A 22 12.55 3.91 -2.63
CA ALA A 22 12.48 4.17 -1.19
C ALA A 22 11.29 5.06 -0.83
N ILE A 23 10.99 6.08 -1.65
CA ILE A 23 9.77 6.90 -1.49
C ILE A 23 8.52 6.02 -1.61
N PHE A 24 8.47 5.14 -2.60
CA PHE A 24 7.34 4.22 -2.77
C PHE A 24 7.16 3.32 -1.54
N VAL A 25 8.24 2.69 -1.06
CA VAL A 25 8.22 1.84 0.14
C VAL A 25 7.77 2.65 1.36
N GLY A 26 8.37 3.83 1.59
CA GLY A 26 8.05 4.70 2.72
C GLY A 26 6.58 5.12 2.73
N ALA A 27 6.04 5.53 1.58
CA ALA A 27 4.63 5.90 1.46
C ALA A 27 3.68 4.73 1.75
N ASN A 28 3.97 3.53 1.23
CA ASN A 28 3.13 2.35 1.48
C ASN A 28 3.21 1.92 2.96
N LEU A 29 4.41 1.92 3.56
CA LEU A 29 4.59 1.58 4.98
C LEU A 29 3.92 2.60 5.90
N ALA A 30 3.99 3.90 5.59
CA ALA A 30 3.32 4.93 6.38
C ALA A 30 1.80 4.71 6.40
N ILE A 31 1.18 4.44 5.25
CA ILE A 31 -0.26 4.15 5.17
C ILE A 31 -0.61 2.91 6.00
N THR A 32 0.16 1.84 5.87
CA THR A 32 -0.11 0.56 6.54
C THR A 32 0.12 0.61 8.05
N TYR A 33 1.23 1.18 8.51
CA TYR A 33 1.65 1.12 9.92
C TYR A 33 1.24 2.33 10.76
N ILE A 34 0.93 3.46 10.13
CA ILE A 34 0.50 4.66 10.83
C ILE A 34 -0.99 4.87 10.58
N THR A 35 -1.40 5.01 9.32
CA THR A 35 -2.76 5.47 9.03
C THR A 35 -3.82 4.41 9.34
N VAL A 36 -3.64 3.16 8.91
CA VAL A 36 -4.65 2.11 9.16
C VAL A 36 -4.88 1.86 10.67
N PRO A 37 -3.85 1.71 11.53
CA PRO A 37 -4.07 1.56 12.97
C PRO A 37 -4.76 2.76 13.61
N VAL A 38 -4.42 3.99 13.18
CA VAL A 38 -5.06 5.22 13.67
C VAL A 38 -6.55 5.24 13.30
N LEU A 39 -6.90 4.84 12.08
CA LEU A 39 -8.30 4.76 11.66
C LEU A 39 -9.08 3.67 12.42
N LEU A 40 -8.41 2.59 12.80
CA LEU A 40 -9.01 1.45 13.48
C LEU A 40 -8.98 1.54 15.01
N LEU A 41 -8.58 2.69 15.59
CA LEU A 41 -8.58 2.88 17.04
C LEU A 41 -9.99 2.66 17.62
N PRO A 42 -10.12 1.93 18.74
CA PRO A 42 -11.41 1.73 19.40
C PRO A 42 -12.01 3.04 19.91
N SER A 43 -13.34 3.15 19.95
CA SER A 43 -14.02 4.25 20.65
C SER A 43 -13.60 4.24 22.12
N ARG A 44 -13.32 5.44 22.66
CA ARG A 44 -13.10 5.61 24.09
C ARG A 44 -14.38 5.21 24.82
N SER A 45 -14.31 4.24 25.73
CA SER A 45 -15.43 3.90 26.60
C SER A 45 -15.89 5.17 27.31
N SER A 46 -17.14 5.57 27.09
CA SER A 46 -17.71 6.73 27.78
C SER A 46 -17.70 6.46 29.29
N PRO A 47 -17.19 7.36 30.15
CA PRO A 47 -17.30 7.22 31.60
C PRO A 47 -18.74 7.42 32.10
N LEU A 48 -19.67 7.81 31.22
CA LEU A 48 -21.05 8.07 31.57
C LEU A 48 -21.84 6.76 31.65
N PRO A 49 -22.72 6.61 32.66
CA PRO A 49 -23.62 5.48 32.72
C PRO A 49 -24.48 5.40 31.45
N PRO A 50 -24.80 4.20 30.96
CA PRO A 50 -25.63 4.03 29.77
C PRO A 50 -26.95 4.78 29.97
N PRO A 51 -27.44 5.55 28.99
CA PRO A 51 -28.76 6.15 29.10
C PRO A 51 -29.79 5.04 29.31
N ALA A 52 -30.79 5.29 30.17
CA ALA A 52 -31.79 4.30 30.58
C ALA A 52 -32.57 3.65 29.41
N ASN A 53 -32.42 4.17 28.20
CA ASN A 53 -33.04 3.72 26.96
C ASN A 53 -32.03 3.16 25.93
N ALA A 54 -30.79 2.88 26.32
CA ALA A 54 -29.80 2.28 25.43
C ALA A 54 -30.26 0.88 25.02
N ALA A 55 -30.15 0.55 23.73
CA ALA A 55 -30.44 -0.78 23.22
C ALA A 55 -29.60 -1.82 23.97
N ASN A 56 -30.20 -2.98 24.29
CA ASN A 56 -29.64 -4.09 25.09
C ASN A 56 -28.36 -4.75 24.51
N GLU A 57 -27.60 -4.09 23.64
CA GLU A 57 -26.35 -4.58 23.06
C GLU A 57 -25.19 -4.62 24.06
N GLU A 58 -25.30 -3.96 25.22
CA GLU A 58 -24.27 -3.96 26.28
C GLU A 58 -24.37 -5.17 27.24
N SER A 59 -24.80 -6.33 26.73
CA SER A 59 -24.83 -7.56 27.51
C SER A 59 -23.40 -8.10 27.76
N PRO A 60 -23.01 -8.40 29.02
CA PRO A 60 -21.63 -8.74 29.41
C PRO A 60 -21.09 -10.07 28.86
N THR A 61 -21.86 -10.79 28.06
CA THR A 61 -21.46 -12.07 27.41
C THR A 61 -21.11 -11.94 25.93
N SER A 62 -21.13 -10.74 25.34
CA SER A 62 -20.69 -10.57 23.95
C SER A 62 -19.16 -10.55 23.86
N THR A 63 -18.60 -11.49 23.10
CA THR A 63 -17.16 -11.61 22.83
C THR A 63 -16.67 -10.28 22.25
N HIS A 64 -15.87 -9.55 23.03
CA HIS A 64 -15.53 -8.15 22.81
C HIS A 64 -14.62 -7.96 21.58
N SER A 65 -15.17 -8.12 20.38
CA SER A 65 -14.53 -7.62 19.15
C SER A 65 -14.56 -6.10 19.24
N LYS A 66 -13.43 -5.50 19.62
CA LYS A 66 -13.28 -4.03 19.73
C LYS A 66 -13.55 -3.40 18.37
N LYS A 67 -14.80 -2.96 18.16
CA LYS A 67 -15.19 -2.20 16.97
C LYS A 67 -14.41 -0.88 16.94
N PRO A 68 -13.96 -0.41 15.77
CA PRO A 68 -13.34 0.91 15.63
C PRO A 68 -14.27 2.02 16.10
N ALA A 69 -13.68 3.16 16.47
CA ALA A 69 -14.43 4.33 16.91
C ALA A 69 -15.29 4.93 15.79
N SER A 70 -14.74 4.88 14.57
CA SER A 70 -15.38 5.41 13.38
C SER A 70 -16.37 4.39 12.81
N LYS A 71 -17.52 4.89 12.35
CA LYS A 71 -18.50 4.08 11.63
C LYS A 71 -17.86 3.45 10.38
N PRO A 72 -18.22 2.20 10.01
CA PRO A 72 -17.68 1.52 8.83
C PRO A 72 -17.74 2.35 7.53
N SER A 73 -18.82 3.10 7.33
CA SER A 73 -18.99 3.99 6.18
C SER A 73 -17.93 5.09 6.11
N HIS A 74 -17.61 5.70 7.25
CA HIS A 74 -16.57 6.74 7.36
C HIS A 74 -15.17 6.16 7.12
N LEU A 75 -14.91 4.94 7.59
CA LEU A 75 -13.66 4.23 7.32
C LEU A 75 -13.45 3.98 5.82
N ALA A 76 -14.51 3.58 5.10
CA ALA A 76 -14.44 3.36 3.66
C ALA A 76 -14.17 4.67 2.90
N GLN A 77 -14.79 5.79 3.30
CA GLN A 77 -14.52 7.12 2.73
C GLN A 77 -13.07 7.56 2.97
N GLN A 78 -12.58 7.42 4.22
CA GLN A 78 -11.20 7.74 4.57
C GLN A 78 -10.21 6.90 3.76
N TRP A 79 -10.51 5.61 3.58
CA TRP A 79 -9.75 4.73 2.69
C TRP A 79 -9.75 5.24 1.25
N ALA A 80 -10.90 5.59 0.68
CA ALA A 80 -11.02 6.04 -0.70
C ALA A 80 -10.23 7.32 -0.96
N ALA A 81 -10.26 8.27 -0.01
CA ALA A 81 -9.44 9.48 -0.08
C ALA A 81 -7.94 9.14 -0.13
N MET A 82 -7.46 8.27 0.75
CA MET A 82 -6.06 7.82 0.74
C MET A 82 -5.68 7.09 -0.55
N TYR A 83 -6.55 6.20 -1.02
CA TYR A 83 -6.34 5.44 -2.26
C TYR A 83 -6.22 6.38 -3.47
N SER A 84 -7.05 7.43 -3.53
CA SER A 84 -7.01 8.41 -4.63
C SER A 84 -5.67 9.14 -4.73
N LEU A 85 -5.00 9.37 -3.60
CA LEU A 85 -3.68 9.99 -3.55
C LEU A 85 -2.60 9.00 -4.00
N GLY A 86 -2.64 7.77 -3.48
CA GLY A 86 -1.68 6.71 -3.80
C GLY A 86 -1.76 6.22 -5.25
N SER A 87 -2.95 6.11 -5.82
CA SER A 87 -3.17 5.65 -7.20
C SER A 87 -2.60 6.59 -8.26
N LYS A 88 -2.48 7.90 -7.95
CA LYS A 88 -1.85 8.88 -8.82
C LYS A 88 -0.33 8.89 -8.70
N GLY A 89 0.20 8.83 -7.47
CA GLY A 89 1.65 8.93 -7.23
C GLY A 89 2.42 7.62 -7.42
N GLY A 90 1.83 6.49 -7.00
CA GLY A 90 2.49 5.19 -6.98
C GLY A 90 3.03 4.73 -8.34
N PRO A 91 2.19 4.68 -9.40
CA PRO A 91 2.63 4.28 -10.74
C PRO A 91 3.73 5.18 -11.30
N VAL A 92 3.65 6.50 -11.06
CA VAL A 92 4.66 7.45 -11.52
C VAL A 92 6.02 7.17 -10.89
N ALA A 93 6.07 7.00 -9.56
CA ALA A 93 7.31 6.66 -8.86
C ALA A 93 7.92 5.34 -9.36
N ALA A 94 7.08 4.33 -9.63
CA ALA A 94 7.55 3.03 -10.13
C ALA A 94 8.09 3.09 -11.56
N ILE A 95 7.45 3.85 -12.45
CA ILE A 95 7.94 4.08 -13.82
C ILE A 95 9.27 4.82 -13.79
N LEU A 96 9.39 5.87 -12.98
CA LEU A 96 10.63 6.62 -12.81
C LEU A 96 11.77 5.73 -12.27
N ALA A 97 11.49 4.94 -11.23
CA ALA A 97 12.46 3.97 -10.69
C ALA A 97 12.92 2.97 -11.75
N SER A 98 11.97 2.38 -12.49
CA SER A 98 12.26 1.41 -13.56
C SER A 98 13.09 2.02 -14.68
N GLY A 99 12.74 3.23 -15.13
CA GLY A 99 13.48 3.98 -16.15
C GLY A 99 14.91 4.28 -15.71
N CYS A 100 15.10 4.71 -14.47
CA CYS A 100 16.41 4.90 -13.85
C CYS A 100 17.26 3.62 -13.89
N TYR A 101 16.71 2.48 -13.44
CA TYR A 101 17.44 1.20 -13.45
C TYR A 101 17.80 0.71 -14.86
N ILE A 102 16.89 0.84 -15.82
CA ILE A 102 17.15 0.50 -17.23
C ILE A 102 18.25 1.40 -17.80
N TYR A 103 18.19 2.71 -17.53
CA TYR A 103 19.20 3.65 -17.98
C TYR A 103 20.58 3.32 -17.41
N THR A 104 20.67 3.01 -16.11
CA THR A 104 21.90 2.53 -15.48
C THR A 104 22.40 1.26 -16.15
N ALA A 105 21.54 0.26 -16.36
CA ALA A 105 21.92 -1.01 -17.01
C ALA A 105 22.53 -0.80 -18.41
N ARG A 106 22.03 0.18 -19.17
CA ARG A 106 22.51 0.50 -20.52
C ARG A 106 23.80 1.31 -20.54
N THR A 107 23.99 2.19 -19.56
CA THR A 107 25.15 3.10 -19.52
C THR A 107 26.39 2.48 -18.90
N LEU A 108 26.27 1.39 -18.14
CA LEU A 108 27.44 0.64 -17.68
C LEU A 108 28.02 -0.19 -18.83
N VAL A 109 28.95 0.39 -19.58
CA VAL A 109 29.63 -0.22 -20.74
C VAL A 109 30.43 -1.48 -20.34
N TYR A 110 31.10 -1.44 -19.19
CA TYR A 110 31.95 -2.53 -18.68
C TYR A 110 31.29 -3.40 -17.60
N ALA A 111 29.97 -3.28 -17.40
CA ALA A 111 29.27 -4.08 -16.40
C ALA A 111 29.32 -5.58 -16.74
N ALA A 112 29.60 -6.38 -15.71
CA ALA A 112 29.43 -7.83 -15.79
C ALA A 112 27.95 -8.18 -16.11
N SER A 113 27.74 -9.32 -16.76
CA SER A 113 26.41 -9.81 -17.13
C SER A 113 25.45 -9.89 -15.93
N VAL A 114 25.99 -10.23 -14.75
CA VAL A 114 25.26 -10.30 -13.48
C VAL A 114 24.76 -8.92 -13.03
N GLN A 115 25.60 -7.88 -13.12
CA GLN A 115 25.24 -6.51 -12.74
C GLN A 115 24.09 -5.98 -13.59
N ARG A 116 24.15 -6.19 -14.92
CA ARG A 116 23.05 -5.81 -15.83
C ARG A 116 21.77 -6.60 -15.54
N ARG A 117 21.87 -7.91 -15.31
CA ARG A 117 20.71 -8.75 -14.95
C ARG A 117 20.03 -8.24 -13.68
N LEU A 118 20.79 -7.92 -12.64
CA LEU A 118 20.25 -7.38 -11.39
C LEU A 118 19.52 -6.04 -11.59
N LEU A 119 20.06 -5.14 -12.42
CA LEU A 119 19.39 -3.86 -12.74
C LEU A 119 18.10 -4.05 -13.55
N TYR A 120 18.08 -4.99 -14.51
CA TYR A 120 16.85 -5.33 -15.22
C TYR A 120 15.83 -6.02 -14.32
N THR A 121 16.27 -6.88 -13.40
CA THR A 121 15.39 -7.47 -12.38
C THR A 121 14.82 -6.38 -11.46
N ALA A 122 15.62 -5.41 -11.03
CA ALA A 122 15.15 -4.27 -10.25
C ALA A 122 14.08 -3.47 -11.01
N ALA A 123 14.34 -3.18 -12.30
CA ALA A 123 13.38 -2.51 -13.17
C ALA A 123 12.07 -3.30 -13.30
N ALA A 124 12.15 -4.61 -13.52
CA ALA A 124 10.99 -5.49 -13.63
C ALA A 124 10.17 -5.56 -12.34
N LEU A 125 10.84 -5.66 -11.19
CA LEU A 125 10.18 -5.64 -9.88
C LEU A 125 9.45 -4.31 -9.63
N SER A 126 10.03 -3.18 -10.05
CA SER A 126 9.36 -1.87 -9.96
C SER A 126 8.07 -1.81 -10.78
N VAL A 127 8.06 -2.29 -12.04
CA VAL A 127 6.80 -2.29 -12.83
C VAL A 127 5.82 -3.40 -12.46
N ALA A 128 6.28 -4.47 -11.79
CA ALA A 128 5.43 -5.56 -11.33
C ALA A 128 4.35 -5.13 -10.31
N ILE A 129 4.46 -3.93 -9.72
CA ILE A 129 3.39 -3.38 -8.87
C ILE A 129 2.05 -3.23 -9.60
N VAL A 130 2.09 -2.99 -10.92
CA VAL A 130 0.91 -2.74 -11.73
C VAL A 130 0.08 -4.04 -11.86
N PRO A 131 0.63 -5.15 -12.39
CA PRO A 131 -0.10 -6.40 -12.43
C PRO A 131 -0.43 -6.94 -11.02
N PHE A 132 0.38 -6.66 -10.00
CA PHE A 132 0.01 -7.00 -8.61
C PHE A 132 -1.24 -6.24 -8.16
N THR A 133 -1.31 -4.94 -8.43
CA THR A 133 -2.44 -4.10 -8.00
C THR A 133 -3.72 -4.49 -8.75
N PHE A 134 -3.66 -4.71 -10.06
CA PHE A 134 -4.83 -5.08 -10.86
C PHE A 134 -5.21 -6.57 -10.76
N GLY A 135 -4.27 -7.46 -10.48
CA GLY A 135 -4.53 -8.89 -10.34
C GLY A 135 -4.95 -9.28 -8.93
N VAL A 136 -4.18 -8.85 -7.92
CA VAL A 136 -4.34 -9.31 -6.53
C VAL A 136 -5.20 -8.35 -5.72
N MET A 137 -4.99 -7.04 -5.85
CA MET A 137 -5.69 -6.05 -5.02
C MET A 137 -7.03 -5.59 -5.59
N LYS A 138 -7.31 -5.83 -6.89
CA LYS A 138 -8.48 -5.28 -7.57
C LYS A 138 -9.78 -5.59 -6.85
N ARG A 139 -10.04 -6.85 -6.49
CA ARG A 139 -11.29 -7.23 -5.82
C ARG A 139 -11.47 -6.51 -4.48
N THR A 140 -10.39 -6.42 -3.69
CA THR A 140 -10.38 -5.69 -2.42
C THR A 140 -10.63 -4.19 -2.63
N ASN A 141 -9.99 -3.59 -3.64
CA ASN A 141 -10.16 -2.17 -3.95
C ASN A 141 -11.59 -1.88 -4.46
N ASP A 142 -12.14 -2.73 -5.34
CA ASP A 142 -13.48 -2.58 -5.89
C ASP A 142 -14.54 -2.63 -4.78
N GLU A 143 -14.41 -3.57 -3.84
CA GLU A 143 -15.35 -3.68 -2.72
C GLU A 143 -15.23 -2.50 -1.74
N LEU A 144 -14.03 -2.02 -1.44
CA LEU A 144 -13.85 -0.83 -0.60
C LEU A 144 -14.38 0.44 -1.30
N HIS A 145 -14.20 0.58 -2.62
CA HIS A 145 -14.80 1.67 -3.40
C HIS A 145 -16.33 1.60 -3.40
N ARG A 146 -16.91 0.41 -3.54
CA ARG A 146 -18.36 0.21 -3.46
C ARG A 146 -18.92 0.70 -2.12
N ARG A 147 -18.23 0.38 -1.01
CA ARG A 147 -18.63 0.82 0.34
C ARG A 147 -18.46 2.32 0.55
N ALA A 148 -17.39 2.91 0.02
CA ALA A 148 -17.17 4.34 0.06
C ALA A 148 -18.25 5.10 -0.74
N HIS A 149 -18.60 4.62 -1.93
CA HIS A 149 -19.65 5.20 -2.75
C HIS A 149 -21.04 5.12 -2.09
N ALA A 150 -21.38 3.97 -1.50
CA ALA A 150 -22.62 3.84 -0.73
C ALA A 150 -22.65 4.82 0.45
N ALA A 151 -21.53 5.00 1.16
CA ALA A 151 -21.41 5.98 2.24
C ALA A 151 -21.63 7.43 1.77
N ASP A 152 -21.13 7.79 0.59
CA ASP A 152 -21.34 9.13 -0.01
C ASP A 152 -22.82 9.37 -0.37
N GLN A 153 -23.58 8.31 -0.65
CA GLN A 153 -25.02 8.38 -0.90
C GLN A 153 -25.87 8.36 0.39
N GLY A 154 -25.23 8.34 1.56
CA GLY A 154 -25.92 8.23 2.85
C GLY A 154 -26.38 6.82 3.19
N GLU A 155 -25.97 5.81 2.41
CA GLU A 155 -26.28 4.41 2.66
C GLU A 155 -25.26 3.78 3.63
N HIS A 156 -25.74 2.85 4.45
CA HIS A 156 -24.89 2.06 5.34
C HIS A 156 -24.57 0.71 4.72
N ALA A 157 -23.61 0.69 3.78
CA ALA A 157 -23.08 -0.55 3.24
C ALA A 157 -21.91 -1.08 4.08
N ASP A 158 -22.03 -2.33 4.55
CA ASP A 158 -20.92 -3.08 5.16
C ASP A 158 -20.84 -4.49 4.55
N ALA A 159 -20.47 -5.52 5.33
CA ALA A 159 -20.43 -6.91 4.89
C ALA A 159 -21.79 -7.37 4.34
N LYS A 160 -21.78 -8.10 3.22
CA LYS A 160 -23.00 -8.67 2.63
C LYS A 160 -23.34 -9.98 3.34
N VAL A 161 -24.56 -10.08 3.86
CA VAL A 161 -25.06 -11.26 4.59
C VAL A 161 -25.09 -12.51 3.71
N ASP A 162 -25.38 -12.36 2.41
CA ASP A 162 -25.47 -13.45 1.44
C ASP A 162 -24.16 -13.72 0.66
N ALA A 163 -23.05 -13.09 1.06
CA ALA A 163 -21.78 -13.31 0.38
C ALA A 163 -21.26 -14.73 0.62
N LYS A 164 -20.63 -15.32 -0.41
CA LYS A 164 -19.95 -16.60 -0.29
C LYS A 164 -18.95 -16.53 0.87
N LYS A 165 -18.95 -17.52 1.75
CA LYS A 165 -17.98 -17.63 2.85
C LYS A 165 -16.55 -17.53 2.30
N ASP A 166 -15.70 -16.72 2.96
CA ASP A 166 -14.32 -16.38 2.56
C ASP A 166 -14.17 -15.47 1.33
N SER A 167 -15.25 -14.80 0.94
CA SER A 167 -15.20 -13.77 -0.09
C SER A 167 -14.92 -12.39 0.49
N VAL A 168 -14.30 -11.51 -0.30
CA VAL A 168 -13.96 -10.13 0.09
C VAL A 168 -15.20 -9.37 0.60
N GLU A 169 -16.36 -9.69 0.05
CA GLU A 169 -17.66 -9.10 0.32
C GLU A 169 -18.25 -9.53 1.67
N SER A 170 -17.77 -10.65 2.23
CA SER A 170 -18.20 -11.16 3.54
C SER A 170 -17.49 -10.50 4.72
N TYR A 171 -16.32 -9.87 4.50
CA TYR A 171 -15.58 -9.21 5.58
C TYR A 171 -16.22 -7.89 6.00
N ALA A 172 -16.22 -7.62 7.30
CA ALA A 172 -16.56 -6.30 7.81
C ALA A 172 -15.53 -5.26 7.33
N THR A 173 -15.93 -4.01 7.15
CA THR A 173 -15.04 -2.95 6.61
C THR A 173 -13.69 -2.84 7.34
N PRO A 174 -13.63 -2.93 8.69
CA PRO A 174 -12.36 -2.92 9.43
C PRO A 174 -11.44 -4.09 9.07
N GLU A 175 -12.00 -5.29 8.88
CA GLU A 175 -11.23 -6.49 8.50
C GLU A 175 -10.75 -6.40 7.06
N LEU A 176 -11.60 -5.90 6.18
CA LEU A 176 -11.28 -5.65 4.79
C LEU A 176 -10.13 -4.62 4.65
N MET A 177 -10.12 -3.57 5.48
CA MET A 177 -9.01 -2.63 5.56
C MET A 177 -7.72 -3.25 6.08
N ARG A 178 -7.79 -4.16 7.08
CA ARG A 178 -6.62 -4.90 7.56
C ARG A 178 -6.04 -5.79 6.46
N TRP A 179 -6.91 -6.50 5.72
CA TRP A 179 -6.52 -7.31 4.58
C TRP A 179 -5.88 -6.45 3.48
N TRP A 180 -6.50 -5.32 3.11
CA TRP A 180 -5.93 -4.36 2.18
C TRP A 180 -4.56 -3.84 2.64
N SER A 181 -4.40 -3.57 3.94
CA SER A 181 -3.12 -3.14 4.52
C SER A 181 -2.03 -4.21 4.36
N MET A 182 -2.35 -5.48 4.59
CA MET A 182 -1.44 -6.59 4.34
C MET A 182 -1.01 -6.67 2.87
N LEU A 183 -1.96 -6.52 1.94
CA LEU A 183 -1.66 -6.51 0.51
C LEU A 183 -0.74 -5.34 0.11
N ASN A 184 -0.85 -4.18 0.75
CA ASN A 184 0.08 -3.06 0.53
C ASN A 184 1.50 -3.37 1.02
N ILE A 185 1.66 -4.07 2.15
CA ILE A 185 2.97 -4.54 2.61
C ILE A 185 3.58 -5.45 1.55
N LEU A 186 2.83 -6.43 1.08
CA LEU A 186 3.30 -7.36 0.05
C LEU A 186 3.64 -6.65 -1.27
N ARG A 187 2.91 -5.58 -1.62
CA ARG A 187 3.30 -4.74 -2.76
C ARG A 187 4.60 -3.98 -2.51
N ALA A 188 4.81 -3.46 -1.30
CA ALA A 188 6.02 -2.73 -0.95
C ALA A 188 7.28 -3.62 -0.97
N THR A 189 7.16 -4.92 -0.64
CA THR A 189 8.32 -5.84 -0.69
C THR A 189 8.87 -6.02 -2.09
N LEU A 190 8.09 -5.83 -3.15
CA LEU A 190 8.59 -5.82 -4.54
C LEU A 190 9.64 -4.71 -4.73
N HIS A 191 9.39 -3.51 -4.21
CA HIS A 191 10.35 -2.41 -4.26
C HIS A 191 11.53 -2.61 -3.31
N VAL A 192 11.34 -3.26 -2.16
CA VAL A 192 12.47 -3.67 -1.30
C VAL A 192 13.40 -4.62 -2.06
N GLY A 193 12.83 -5.59 -2.79
CA GLY A 193 13.58 -6.46 -3.70
C GLY A 193 14.31 -5.69 -4.79
N ALA A 194 13.64 -4.72 -5.42
CA ALA A 194 14.25 -3.85 -6.44
C ALA A 194 15.45 -3.07 -5.89
N ILE A 195 15.32 -2.48 -4.70
CA ILE A 195 16.41 -1.79 -4.00
C ILE A 195 17.57 -2.76 -3.72
N GLY A 196 17.28 -3.95 -3.20
CA GLY A 196 18.30 -4.97 -2.93
C GLY A 196 19.07 -5.38 -4.19
N CYS A 197 18.36 -5.61 -5.30
CA CYS A 197 18.98 -5.90 -6.60
C CYS A 197 19.85 -4.74 -7.09
N ALA A 198 19.35 -3.50 -7.04
CA ALA A 198 20.08 -2.32 -7.46
C ALA A 198 21.34 -2.06 -6.61
N MET A 199 21.22 -2.14 -5.28
CA MET A 199 22.34 -2.02 -4.35
C MET A 199 23.38 -3.12 -4.61
N ARG A 200 22.96 -4.37 -4.80
CA ARG A 200 23.90 -5.45 -5.10
C ARG A 200 24.61 -5.22 -6.43
N ALA A 201 23.88 -4.76 -7.45
CA ALA A 201 24.45 -4.44 -8.75
C ALA A 201 25.51 -3.33 -8.66
N MET A 202 25.28 -2.28 -7.87
CA MET A 202 26.24 -1.18 -7.74
C MET A 202 27.49 -1.52 -6.92
N ASN A 203 27.45 -2.61 -6.13
CA ASN A 203 28.58 -3.09 -5.33
C ASN A 203 29.33 -4.27 -5.99
N LEU A 204 29.01 -4.60 -7.24
CA LEU A 204 29.70 -5.57 -8.08
C LEU A 204 30.57 -4.84 -9.10
#